data_AF-A0AAD6HIN1-F1
#
_entry.id   AF-A0AAD6HIN1-F1
#
_cell.length_a   1.000
_cell.length_b   1.000
_cell.length_c   1.000
_cell.angle_alpha   90.00
_cell.angle_beta   90.00
_cell.angle_gamma   90.00
#
_symmetry.space_group_name_H-M   'P 1'
#
loop_
_entity.id
_entity.type
_entity.pdbx_description
1 polymer ?
#
loop_
_entity_poly.entity_id
_entity_poly.type
_entity_poly.pdbx_seq_one_letter_code
_entity_poly.pdbx_strand_id
1 'polypeptide(L)'
;MIHASLFGFLGLASLALADPAYYANLTWEPARTLSNWSNLTVETQTGTFIGMLNDTYPNVRQFLRVPFAQPPLGDLRWLPPHSLPQSSRKIDSTRYGPACPQYVAADDGIWSEFEPTSLLLNIGEKDNQGAVAWSSAEDCLSLAVWTPSYANKTSKLPVALFVTGGGGLSGGIEIPSQLPSNWVSRSQEHIVVTINYRLNIFGNPKSKALDETSLSLLDVRAAVEWVSQNIEAFGGDSENIMLWGQSQGAALTHLYTLAFPHDPLVAKFGVISQPPSVTINLTETTDVYQDFHIVAKGLGCNYGDDYDAELECMRQVSWVQIEEYINRYDGSPSIAFTNYIPDEKYIFSNETERYLSGQVARGPAIRSDTSREMSATNETEVNEFEGEWICTAYDDSILRASLGLTTYRYEWAGNFSDISPVYYLGAFHWSDLLMIFGTYTTEKGEVTDLEVATSETMQDHLLAFLKDPWTVSSTVGWPAFNASAPHGGLILEFGNQTTVKNITGDFLEAGCWNSSIPFRIYEPRNKARSWVA
;
A
#
# COMPACT_ATOMS: atom_id res chain seq x y z
N MET A 1 -65.58 -12.39 44.65
CA MET A 1 -66.26 -11.66 43.56
C MET A 1 -65.19 -10.89 42.80
N ILE A 2 -64.76 -11.48 41.69
CA ILE A 2 -63.79 -10.92 40.74
C ILE A 2 -64.67 -10.37 39.61
N HIS A 3 -64.51 -9.09 39.26
CA HIS A 3 -65.14 -8.52 38.06
C HIS A 3 -64.03 -8.10 37.11
N ALA A 4 -63.97 -8.82 36.00
CA ALA A 4 -63.20 -8.52 34.82
C ALA A 4 -63.91 -7.42 34.03
N SER A 5 -63.14 -6.49 33.48
CA SER A 5 -63.60 -5.55 32.45
C SER A 5 -62.67 -5.67 31.25
N LEU A 6 -63.26 -6.12 30.14
CA LEU A 6 -62.71 -6.15 28.78
C LEU A 6 -62.30 -4.74 28.34
N PHE A 7 -61.13 -4.62 27.71
CA PHE A 7 -60.89 -3.62 26.66
C PHE A 7 -60.24 -4.30 25.46
N GLY A 8 -60.88 -4.15 24.30
CA GLY A 8 -60.52 -4.78 23.05
C GLY A 8 -59.26 -4.18 22.43
N PHE A 9 -58.41 -5.05 21.88
CA PHE A 9 -57.30 -4.68 21.02
C PHE A 9 -57.82 -4.32 19.63
N LEU A 10 -57.68 -3.04 19.25
CA LEU A 10 -57.72 -2.58 17.86
C LEU A 10 -56.45 -3.09 17.17
N GLY A 11 -56.63 -3.97 16.18
CA GLY A 11 -55.55 -4.44 15.32
C GLY A 11 -55.03 -3.32 14.44
N LEU A 12 -53.77 -2.94 14.65
CA LEU A 12 -52.99 -2.18 13.67
C LEU A 12 -52.58 -3.16 12.56
N ALA A 13 -53.24 -3.06 11.42
CA ALA A 13 -52.76 -3.67 10.19
C ALA A 13 -51.49 -2.92 9.77
N SER A 14 -50.32 -3.50 10.00
CA SER A 14 -49.07 -3.04 9.41
C SER A 14 -49.14 -3.31 7.91
N LEU A 15 -49.21 -2.24 7.11
CA LEU A 15 -48.83 -2.28 5.71
C LEU A 15 -47.33 -2.63 5.67
N ALA A 16 -47.02 -3.91 5.47
CA ALA A 16 -45.69 -4.33 5.09
C ALA A 16 -45.38 -3.72 3.72
N LEU A 17 -44.59 -2.65 3.71
CA LEU A 17 -43.87 -2.25 2.51
C LEU A 17 -42.96 -3.41 2.17
N ALA A 18 -43.16 -4.03 1.02
CA ALA A 18 -42.25 -5.04 0.51
C ALA A 18 -40.87 -4.39 0.37
N ASP A 19 -39.87 -4.90 1.09
CA ASP A 19 -38.50 -4.49 0.92
C ASP A 19 -38.10 -4.62 -0.56
N PRO A 20 -37.31 -3.67 -1.11
CA PRO A 20 -36.77 -3.79 -2.46
C PRO A 20 -36.14 -5.16 -2.69
N ALA A 21 -36.34 -5.74 -3.87
CA ALA A 21 -35.85 -7.09 -4.22
C ALA A 21 -34.33 -7.29 -3.99
N TYR A 22 -33.57 -6.20 -3.86
CA TYR A 22 -32.16 -6.19 -3.48
C TYR A 22 -31.91 -6.72 -2.05
N TYR A 23 -32.78 -6.42 -1.08
CA TYR A 23 -32.59 -6.83 0.33
C TYR A 23 -33.03 -8.27 0.61
N ALA A 24 -33.83 -8.89 -0.26
CA ALA A 24 -34.23 -10.29 -0.12
C ALA A 24 -33.05 -11.27 -0.25
N ASN A 25 -31.94 -10.84 -0.88
CA ASN A 25 -30.71 -11.62 -1.01
C ASN A 25 -29.72 -11.44 0.16
N LEU A 26 -30.04 -10.62 1.17
CA LEU A 26 -29.31 -10.61 2.45
C LEU A 26 -29.85 -11.67 3.42
N THR A 27 -30.63 -12.63 2.92
CA THR A 27 -31.04 -13.80 3.68
C THR A 27 -29.79 -14.57 4.09
N TRP A 28 -29.47 -14.49 5.39
CA TRP A 28 -28.64 -15.41 6.17
C TRP A 28 -28.14 -16.60 5.34
N GLU A 29 -26.96 -16.45 4.72
CA GLU A 29 -26.24 -17.65 4.31
C GLU A 29 -26.01 -18.47 5.58
N PRO A 30 -26.39 -19.76 5.61
CA PRO A 30 -26.04 -20.60 6.75
C PRO A 30 -24.53 -20.52 6.97
N ALA A 31 -24.10 -20.47 8.24
CA ALA A 31 -22.69 -20.45 8.59
C ALA A 31 -21.96 -21.52 7.77
N ARG A 32 -21.03 -21.09 6.89
CA ARG A 32 -20.33 -22.00 6.00
C ARG A 32 -19.62 -23.03 6.85
N THR A 33 -19.96 -24.31 6.68
CA THR A 33 -19.24 -25.40 7.34
C THR A 33 -17.81 -25.43 6.84
N LEU A 34 -16.89 -24.96 7.69
CA LEU A 34 -15.44 -24.90 7.51
C LEU A 34 -14.76 -26.28 7.31
N SER A 35 -15.54 -27.37 7.21
CA SER A 35 -15.05 -28.75 7.30
C SER A 35 -14.77 -29.44 5.96
N ASN A 36 -15.23 -28.90 4.82
CA ASN A 36 -15.28 -29.64 3.56
C ASN A 36 -14.26 -29.22 2.49
N TRP A 37 -13.34 -28.30 2.78
CA TRP A 37 -12.41 -27.77 1.79
C TRP A 37 -10.96 -28.06 2.16
N SER A 38 -10.52 -29.31 1.99
CA SER A 38 -9.14 -29.70 2.29
C SER A 38 -8.10 -28.88 1.51
N ASN A 39 -8.43 -28.41 0.30
CA ASN A 39 -7.55 -27.54 -0.49
C ASN A 39 -7.63 -26.05 -0.10
N LEU A 40 -8.63 -25.63 0.68
CA LEU A 40 -8.76 -24.26 1.19
C LEU A 40 -8.34 -24.15 2.67
N THR A 41 -7.78 -25.22 3.23
CA THR A 41 -7.27 -25.25 4.60
C THR A 41 -5.75 -25.26 4.54
N VAL A 42 -5.11 -24.25 5.13
CA VAL A 42 -3.65 -24.13 5.22
C VAL A 42 -3.23 -24.11 6.68
N GLU A 43 -2.35 -25.02 7.07
CA GLU A 43 -1.80 -25.10 8.42
C GLU A 43 -0.42 -24.44 8.46
N THR A 44 -0.22 -23.52 9.40
CA THR A 44 1.04 -22.82 9.65
C THR A 44 1.45 -22.96 11.11
N GLN A 45 2.55 -22.31 11.53
CA GLN A 45 2.96 -22.30 12.94
C GLN A 45 2.04 -21.47 13.84
N THR A 46 1.32 -20.50 13.25
CA THR A 46 0.52 -19.49 13.97
C THR A 46 -0.98 -19.72 13.86
N GLY A 47 -1.42 -20.70 13.08
CA GLY A 47 -2.83 -21.09 13.00
C GLY A 47 -3.16 -22.02 11.84
N THR A 48 -4.44 -22.34 11.71
CA THR A 48 -5.01 -23.02 10.55
C THR A 48 -5.97 -22.06 9.85
N PHE A 49 -5.63 -21.64 8.63
CA PHE A 49 -6.39 -20.65 7.88
C PHE A 49 -7.32 -21.32 6.87
N ILE A 50 -8.56 -20.82 6.80
CA ILE A 50 -9.57 -21.35 5.90
C ILE A 50 -9.94 -20.26 4.90
N GLY A 51 -9.45 -20.44 3.68
CA GLY A 51 -9.62 -19.50 2.58
C GLY A 51 -10.87 -19.79 1.75
N MET A 52 -10.97 -19.09 0.63
CA MET A 52 -12.07 -19.18 -0.32
C MET A 52 -11.59 -19.25 -1.77
N LEU A 53 -12.52 -19.66 -2.65
CA LEU A 53 -12.46 -19.37 -4.08
C LEU A 53 -13.50 -18.29 -4.37
N ASN A 54 -13.20 -17.40 -5.30
CA ASN A 54 -14.15 -16.45 -5.86
C ASN A 54 -14.60 -16.98 -7.24
N ASP A 55 -15.89 -16.88 -7.57
CA ASP A 55 -16.44 -17.34 -8.85
C ASP A 55 -15.82 -16.62 -10.07
N THR A 56 -15.37 -15.38 -9.91
CA THR A 56 -14.66 -14.62 -10.95
C THR A 56 -13.26 -15.19 -11.23
N TYR A 57 -12.60 -15.72 -10.20
CA TYR A 57 -11.23 -16.24 -10.27
C TYR A 57 -11.14 -17.63 -9.61
N PRO A 58 -11.79 -18.66 -10.19
CA PRO A 58 -11.94 -19.97 -9.54
C PRO A 58 -10.63 -20.77 -9.44
N ASN A 59 -9.59 -20.31 -10.13
CA ASN A 59 -8.22 -20.82 -10.11
C ASN A 59 -7.31 -20.10 -9.09
N VAL A 60 -7.86 -19.22 -8.25
CA VAL A 60 -7.11 -18.49 -7.21
C VAL A 60 -7.73 -18.75 -5.85
N ARG A 61 -6.94 -19.34 -4.94
CA ARG A 61 -7.29 -19.42 -3.51
C ARG A 61 -6.94 -18.11 -2.84
N GLN A 62 -7.87 -17.62 -2.03
CA GLN A 62 -7.75 -16.35 -1.32
C GLN A 62 -7.85 -16.59 0.18
N PHE A 63 -6.89 -16.05 0.93
CA PHE A 63 -6.88 -16.03 2.39
C PHE A 63 -6.82 -14.58 2.81
N LEU A 64 -7.98 -13.99 3.12
CA LEU A 64 -8.17 -12.54 3.18
C LEU A 64 -7.96 -11.94 4.59
N ARG A 65 -7.69 -12.79 5.58
CA ARG A 65 -7.38 -12.38 6.95
C ARG A 65 -6.46 -13.39 7.62
N VAL A 66 -5.17 -13.07 7.65
CA VAL A 66 -4.12 -13.88 8.26
C VAL A 66 -3.33 -13.00 9.22
N PRO A 67 -3.56 -13.09 10.54
CA PRO A 67 -2.79 -12.29 11.50
C PRO A 67 -1.30 -12.62 11.40
N PHE A 68 -0.45 -11.60 11.40
CA PHE A 68 1.02 -11.77 11.42
C PHE A 68 1.67 -11.33 12.74
N ALA A 69 0.98 -10.51 13.52
CA ALA A 69 1.40 -10.06 14.85
C ALA A 69 0.23 -10.09 15.84
N GLN A 70 0.52 -9.98 17.13
CA GLN A 70 -0.50 -9.79 18.15
C GLN A 70 -1.25 -8.46 17.92
N PRO A 71 -2.55 -8.40 18.24
CA PRO A 71 -3.30 -7.15 18.14
C PRO A 71 -2.64 -6.04 18.98
N PRO A 72 -2.32 -4.86 18.41
CA PRO A 72 -1.65 -3.76 19.10
C PRO A 72 -2.64 -2.97 19.98
N LEU A 73 -3.33 -3.67 20.89
CA LEU A 73 -4.39 -3.14 21.75
C LEU A 73 -3.90 -2.91 23.19
N GLY A 74 -4.54 -1.98 23.89
CA GLY A 74 -4.26 -1.71 25.31
C GLY A 74 -2.79 -1.39 25.54
N ASP A 75 -2.12 -2.14 26.40
CA ASP A 75 -0.70 -1.96 26.71
C ASP A 75 0.23 -2.17 25.49
N LEU A 76 -0.23 -2.92 24.47
CA LEU A 76 0.51 -3.10 23.21
C LEU A 76 0.33 -1.93 22.23
N ARG A 77 -0.58 -1.00 22.52
CA ARG A 77 -0.74 0.21 21.70
C ARG A 77 0.55 1.03 21.76
N TRP A 78 1.00 1.40 20.57
CA TRP A 78 2.26 2.11 20.31
C TRP A 78 3.54 1.39 20.76
N LEU A 79 3.49 0.07 20.93
CA LEU A 79 4.70 -0.75 21.05
C LEU A 79 5.05 -1.40 19.70
N PRO A 80 6.32 -1.81 19.50
CA PRO A 80 6.70 -2.67 18.38
C PRO A 80 5.79 -3.89 18.25
N PRO A 81 5.52 -4.39 17.04
CA PRO A 81 4.63 -5.54 16.85
C PRO A 81 5.18 -6.78 17.57
N HIS A 82 4.32 -7.44 18.34
CA HIS A 82 4.68 -8.66 19.06
C HIS A 82 4.38 -9.90 18.23
N SER A 83 5.30 -10.86 18.19
CA SER A 83 5.10 -12.12 17.47
C SER A 83 3.90 -12.91 18.01
N LEU A 84 3.20 -13.59 17.11
CA LEU A 84 2.12 -14.50 17.47
C LEU A 84 2.65 -15.74 18.19
N PRO A 85 1.96 -16.24 19.24
CA PRO A 85 2.29 -17.53 19.82
C PRO A 85 1.99 -18.66 18.83
N GLN A 86 2.68 -19.78 18.98
CA GLN A 86 2.33 -21.00 18.25
C GLN A 86 0.88 -21.40 18.55
N SER A 87 0.13 -21.77 17.51
CA SER A 87 -1.30 -22.02 17.64
C SER A 87 -1.79 -22.93 16.53
N SER A 88 -2.76 -23.79 16.86
CA SER A 88 -3.52 -24.59 15.89
C SER A 88 -4.96 -24.10 15.76
N ARG A 89 -5.22 -22.85 16.17
CA ARG A 89 -6.56 -22.25 16.11
C ARG A 89 -6.98 -22.14 14.65
N LYS A 90 -8.21 -22.56 14.35
CA LYS A 90 -8.84 -22.33 13.05
C LYS A 90 -9.29 -20.88 12.94
N ILE A 91 -8.87 -20.21 11.87
CA ILE A 91 -9.18 -18.82 11.56
C ILE A 91 -9.93 -18.79 10.23
N ASP A 92 -11.09 -18.12 10.23
CA ASP A 92 -11.83 -17.83 9.00
C ASP A 92 -11.10 -16.71 8.24
N SER A 93 -10.59 -17.05 7.07
CA SER A 93 -9.87 -16.16 6.16
C SER A 93 -10.65 -16.00 4.84
N THR A 94 -11.96 -16.18 4.85
CA THR A 94 -12.84 -15.97 3.69
C THR A 94 -13.36 -14.53 3.57
N ARG A 95 -13.00 -13.67 4.51
CA ARG A 95 -13.40 -12.26 4.56
C ARG A 95 -12.23 -11.43 5.04
N TYR A 96 -12.16 -10.20 4.57
CA TYR A 96 -11.17 -9.26 5.03
C TYR A 96 -11.34 -8.96 6.53
N GLY A 97 -10.21 -8.77 7.19
CA GLY A 97 -10.17 -8.14 8.51
C GLY A 97 -10.26 -6.62 8.39
N PRO A 98 -10.37 -5.90 9.51
CA PRO A 98 -10.39 -4.44 9.46
C PRO A 98 -9.04 -3.91 8.96
N ALA A 99 -9.07 -2.79 8.25
CA ALA A 99 -7.87 -1.99 7.98
C ALA A 99 -7.37 -1.33 9.29
N CYS A 100 -6.14 -0.83 9.30
CA CYS A 100 -5.65 -0.09 10.48
C CYS A 100 -6.38 1.24 10.66
N PRO A 101 -6.41 1.82 11.89
CA PRO A 101 -7.10 3.08 12.16
C PRO A 101 -6.69 4.15 11.16
N GLN A 102 -7.68 4.76 10.52
CA GLN A 102 -7.51 5.80 9.51
C GLN A 102 -8.81 6.57 9.32
N TYR A 103 -8.72 7.74 8.70
CA TYR A 103 -9.86 8.56 8.32
C TYR A 103 -9.93 8.79 6.82
N VAL A 104 -11.11 9.19 6.37
CA VAL A 104 -11.34 9.74 5.04
C VAL A 104 -11.38 11.27 5.17
N ALA A 105 -10.60 11.95 4.32
CA ALA A 105 -10.50 13.40 4.32
C ALA A 105 -11.87 14.05 4.05
N ALA A 106 -12.07 15.28 4.54
CA ALA A 106 -13.31 16.03 4.35
C ALA A 106 -13.35 16.82 3.03
N ASP A 107 -12.20 16.97 2.36
CA ASP A 107 -12.03 17.88 1.23
C ASP A 107 -12.13 17.15 -0.11
N ASP A 108 -12.80 17.80 -1.06
CA ASP A 108 -12.80 17.36 -2.46
C ASP A 108 -11.40 17.59 -3.07
N GLY A 109 -10.78 16.52 -3.54
CA GLY A 109 -9.51 16.56 -4.27
C GLY A 109 -9.43 15.45 -5.31
N ILE A 110 -8.31 15.37 -6.03
CA ILE A 110 -8.09 14.29 -7.01
C ILE A 110 -8.37 12.90 -6.44
N TRP A 111 -7.95 12.67 -5.19
CA TRP A 111 -8.11 11.39 -4.49
C TRP A 111 -9.58 11.06 -4.23
N SER A 112 -10.43 12.04 -3.90
CA SER A 112 -11.87 11.76 -3.70
C SER A 112 -12.68 11.79 -5.00
N GLU A 113 -12.18 12.45 -6.04
CA GLU A 113 -12.90 12.62 -7.32
C GLU A 113 -12.59 11.51 -8.34
N PHE A 114 -11.33 11.06 -8.39
CA PHE A 114 -10.82 10.17 -9.43
C PHE A 114 -10.18 8.88 -8.92
N GLU A 115 -9.82 8.77 -7.63
CA GLU A 115 -9.47 7.47 -7.07
C GLU A 115 -10.74 6.62 -7.00
N PRO A 116 -10.71 5.35 -7.43
CA PRO A 116 -11.81 4.42 -7.19
C PRO A 116 -12.09 4.38 -5.71
N THR A 117 -13.37 4.50 -5.33
CA THR A 117 -13.87 4.40 -3.94
C THR A 117 -13.05 3.37 -3.17
N SER A 118 -12.19 3.84 -2.27
CA SER A 118 -11.41 2.97 -1.41
C SER A 118 -12.40 2.21 -0.53
N LEU A 119 -12.38 0.88 -0.56
CA LEU A 119 -13.29 0.03 0.24
C LEU A 119 -13.06 0.16 1.75
N LEU A 120 -12.16 1.05 2.18
CA LEU A 120 -12.13 1.60 3.53
C LEU A 120 -13.52 2.11 3.98
N LEU A 121 -14.35 2.53 3.02
CA LEU A 121 -15.71 2.98 3.25
C LEU A 121 -16.72 1.84 3.17
N ASN A 122 -17.52 1.69 4.24
CA ASN A 122 -18.64 0.75 4.28
C ASN A 122 -19.92 1.41 3.74
N ILE A 123 -21.01 0.63 3.64
CA ILE A 123 -22.30 1.07 3.08
C ILE A 123 -22.80 2.35 3.77
N GLY A 124 -22.79 3.46 3.03
CA GLY A 124 -23.35 4.75 3.43
C GLY A 124 -22.33 5.85 3.68
N GLU A 125 -21.04 5.56 3.69
CA GLU A 125 -19.99 6.58 3.79
C GLU A 125 -19.67 7.22 2.44
N LYS A 126 -19.19 8.46 2.45
CA LYS A 126 -18.73 9.18 1.24
C LYS A 126 -17.21 9.30 1.24
N ASP A 127 -16.59 9.30 0.06
CA ASP A 127 -15.14 9.47 -0.15
C ASP A 127 -14.57 10.81 0.35
N ASN A 128 -15.43 11.74 0.76
CA ASN A 128 -15.11 13.04 1.32
C ASN A 128 -15.80 13.31 2.67
N GLN A 129 -16.21 12.27 3.40
CA GLN A 129 -17.07 12.44 4.58
C GLN A 129 -16.38 13.20 5.73
N GLY A 130 -15.05 13.21 5.81
CA GLY A 130 -14.35 13.81 6.94
C GLY A 130 -14.58 13.04 8.24
N ALA A 131 -14.54 11.70 8.18
CA ALA A 131 -14.78 10.81 9.30
C ALA A 131 -13.90 9.55 9.24
N VAL A 132 -13.79 8.84 10.36
CA VAL A 132 -13.10 7.55 10.44
C VAL A 132 -13.72 6.52 9.49
N ALA A 133 -12.87 5.72 8.85
CA ALA A 133 -13.31 4.61 8.01
C ALA A 133 -13.97 3.52 8.88
N TRP A 134 -15.24 3.19 8.65
CA TRP A 134 -15.97 2.23 9.51
C TRP A 134 -15.43 0.80 9.45
N SER A 135 -14.68 0.47 8.41
CA SER A 135 -14.00 -0.83 8.26
C SER A 135 -12.61 -0.88 8.90
N SER A 136 -12.23 0.15 9.69
CA SER A 136 -10.94 0.20 10.39
C SER A 136 -11.04 -0.14 11.89
N ALA A 137 -9.97 -0.71 12.44
CA ALA A 137 -9.81 -1.00 13.86
C ALA A 137 -8.33 -1.19 14.22
N GLU A 138 -7.97 -1.10 15.50
CA GLU A 138 -6.59 -1.34 15.94
C GLU A 138 -6.14 -2.80 15.82
N ASP A 139 -7.06 -3.77 15.90
CA ASP A 139 -6.78 -5.19 15.59
C ASP A 139 -6.69 -5.41 14.07
N CYS A 140 -5.68 -4.81 13.45
CA CYS A 140 -5.53 -4.75 12.00
C CYS A 140 -4.30 -5.47 11.44
N LEU A 141 -3.34 -5.91 12.27
CA LEU A 141 -2.05 -6.49 11.84
C LEU A 141 -2.22 -7.89 11.22
N SER A 142 -2.80 -7.88 10.03
CA SER A 142 -3.11 -9.03 9.20
C SER A 142 -2.68 -8.81 7.76
N LEU A 143 -2.44 -9.92 7.07
CA LEU A 143 -2.12 -9.96 5.65
C LEU A 143 -3.16 -10.78 4.89
N ALA A 144 -3.19 -10.59 3.58
CA ALA A 144 -3.96 -11.40 2.65
C ALA A 144 -3.05 -12.13 1.66
N VAL A 145 -3.42 -13.34 1.27
CA VAL A 145 -2.65 -14.21 0.36
C VAL A 145 -3.51 -14.66 -0.81
N TRP A 146 -3.02 -14.45 -2.03
CA TRP A 146 -3.59 -14.98 -3.28
C TRP A 146 -2.61 -15.97 -3.89
N THR A 147 -3.03 -17.22 -4.02
CA THR A 147 -2.19 -18.32 -4.50
C THR A 147 -2.94 -19.19 -5.51
N PRO A 148 -2.29 -19.71 -6.57
CA PRO A 148 -2.94 -20.61 -7.52
C PRO A 148 -3.60 -21.80 -6.84
N SER A 149 -4.74 -22.26 -7.36
CA SER A 149 -5.53 -23.32 -6.74
C SER A 149 -4.86 -24.70 -6.75
N TYR A 150 -3.90 -24.91 -7.63
CA TYR A 150 -3.07 -26.12 -7.68
C TYR A 150 -1.89 -26.09 -6.68
N ALA A 151 -1.54 -24.90 -6.17
CA ALA A 151 -0.33 -24.72 -5.39
C ALA A 151 -0.39 -25.47 -4.07
N ASN A 152 0.71 -26.11 -3.70
CA ASN A 152 0.86 -26.81 -2.44
C ASN A 152 2.27 -26.58 -1.91
N LYS A 153 2.59 -27.12 -0.73
CA LYS A 153 3.88 -26.87 -0.06
C LYS A 153 5.15 -27.19 -0.86
N THR A 154 5.06 -27.95 -1.95
CA THR A 154 6.21 -28.25 -2.81
C THR A 154 6.24 -27.42 -4.09
N SER A 155 5.30 -26.50 -4.29
CA SER A 155 5.19 -25.71 -5.52
C SER A 155 6.30 -24.69 -5.71
N LYS A 156 6.82 -24.11 -4.62
CA LYS A 156 7.95 -23.16 -4.63
C LYS A 156 7.75 -22.00 -5.61
N LEU A 157 6.58 -21.37 -5.54
CA LEU A 157 6.25 -20.20 -6.37
C LEU A 157 6.93 -18.94 -5.80
N PRO A 158 7.46 -18.03 -6.65
CA PRO A 158 7.98 -16.76 -6.17
C PRO A 158 6.86 -15.91 -5.54
N VAL A 159 7.22 -15.08 -4.57
CA VAL A 159 6.27 -14.36 -3.70
C VAL A 159 6.44 -12.85 -3.85
N ALA A 160 5.42 -12.16 -4.32
CA ALA A 160 5.34 -10.71 -4.33
C ALA A 160 4.65 -10.22 -3.05
N LEU A 161 5.43 -9.67 -2.10
CA LEU A 161 4.94 -9.10 -0.86
C LEU A 161 4.79 -7.59 -1.01
N PHE A 162 3.56 -7.13 -1.14
CA PHE A 162 3.20 -5.75 -1.44
C PHE A 162 2.85 -4.93 -0.19
N VAL A 163 3.42 -3.73 -0.11
CA VAL A 163 3.14 -2.70 0.89
C VAL A 163 2.42 -1.54 0.19
N THR A 164 1.18 -1.31 0.57
CA THR A 164 0.33 -0.23 0.05
C THR A 164 0.90 1.17 0.35
N GLY A 165 0.65 2.10 -0.57
CA GLY A 165 0.87 3.54 -0.43
C GLY A 165 -0.13 4.24 0.51
N GLY A 166 -0.64 5.41 0.11
CA GLY A 166 -1.64 6.17 0.88
C GLY A 166 -1.05 7.19 1.87
N GLY A 167 0.19 7.65 1.61
CA GLY A 167 0.84 8.72 2.38
C GLY A 167 1.10 8.40 3.86
N GLY A 168 0.93 7.15 4.27
CA GLY A 168 0.98 6.76 5.69
C GLY A 168 -0.23 7.21 6.49
N LEU A 169 -1.30 7.67 5.83
CA LEU A 169 -2.56 8.09 6.43
C LEU A 169 -3.68 7.09 6.16
N SER A 170 -3.68 6.52 4.95
CA SER A 170 -4.66 5.54 4.51
C SER A 170 -3.98 4.34 3.86
N GLY A 171 -4.70 3.23 3.75
CA GLY A 171 -4.18 2.01 3.12
C GLY A 171 -4.79 0.74 3.70
N GLY A 172 -4.51 -0.40 3.05
CA GLY A 172 -4.85 -1.71 3.56
C GLY A 172 -4.86 -2.80 2.51
N ILE A 173 -5.20 -4.01 2.96
CA ILE A 173 -5.25 -5.23 2.12
C ILE A 173 -6.45 -5.31 1.16
N GLU A 174 -7.47 -4.48 1.37
CA GLU A 174 -8.74 -4.46 0.60
C GLU A 174 -8.86 -3.15 -0.19
N ILE A 175 -7.89 -2.86 -1.07
CA ILE A 175 -7.97 -1.72 -1.98
C ILE A 175 -8.28 -2.24 -3.38
N PRO A 176 -9.43 -1.87 -4.00
CA PRO A 176 -9.88 -2.41 -5.30
C PRO A 176 -8.81 -2.39 -6.39
N SER A 177 -8.09 -1.29 -6.52
CA SER A 177 -7.04 -1.09 -7.53
C SER A 177 -5.75 -1.88 -7.27
N GLN A 178 -5.66 -2.52 -6.10
CA GLN A 178 -4.48 -3.25 -5.65
C GLN A 178 -4.80 -4.75 -5.45
N LEU A 179 -5.98 -5.21 -5.92
CA LEU A 179 -6.39 -6.60 -5.79
C LEU A 179 -5.70 -7.50 -6.84
N PRO A 180 -4.87 -8.48 -6.44
CA PRO A 180 -4.03 -9.23 -7.37
C PRO A 180 -4.72 -10.42 -8.02
N SER A 181 -6.03 -10.58 -7.85
CA SER A 181 -6.74 -11.79 -8.30
C SER A 181 -6.63 -11.99 -9.81
N ASN A 182 -6.67 -10.91 -10.59
CA ASN A 182 -6.47 -10.95 -12.04
C ASN A 182 -5.06 -11.44 -12.38
N TRP A 183 -4.02 -10.78 -11.86
CA TRP A 183 -2.63 -11.13 -12.14
C TRP A 183 -2.27 -12.58 -11.75
N VAL A 184 -2.71 -13.04 -10.58
CA VAL A 184 -2.51 -14.42 -10.12
C VAL A 184 -3.32 -15.41 -10.97
N SER A 185 -4.56 -15.07 -11.34
CA SER A 185 -5.40 -15.91 -12.21
C SER A 185 -4.81 -16.07 -13.60
N ARG A 186 -4.31 -14.99 -14.20
CA ARG A 186 -3.77 -14.95 -15.55
C ARG A 186 -2.47 -15.74 -15.67
N SER A 187 -1.54 -15.50 -14.75
CA SER A 187 -0.21 -16.12 -14.82
C SER A 187 -0.17 -17.51 -14.20
N GLN A 188 -0.86 -17.74 -13.07
CA GLN A 188 -0.79 -18.98 -12.29
C GLN A 188 0.63 -19.36 -11.84
N GLU A 189 1.57 -18.41 -11.82
CA GLU A 189 3.01 -18.67 -11.66
C GLU A 189 3.65 -17.99 -10.44
N HIS A 190 2.88 -17.31 -9.61
CA HIS A 190 3.38 -16.60 -8.44
C HIS A 190 2.31 -16.51 -7.34
N ILE A 191 2.75 -16.08 -6.15
CA ILE A 191 1.88 -15.73 -5.02
C ILE A 191 1.97 -14.23 -4.79
N VAL A 192 0.84 -13.59 -4.51
CA VAL A 192 0.83 -12.21 -4.01
C VAL A 192 0.38 -12.22 -2.55
N VAL A 193 1.09 -11.44 -1.74
CA VAL A 193 0.75 -11.15 -0.35
C VAL A 193 0.60 -9.63 -0.21
N THR A 194 -0.49 -9.16 0.38
CA THR A 194 -0.65 -7.74 0.76
C THR A 194 -0.75 -7.65 2.28
N ILE A 195 -0.29 -6.55 2.87
CA ILE A 195 -0.25 -6.40 4.34
C ILE A 195 -0.97 -5.13 4.78
N ASN A 196 -1.63 -5.20 5.94
CA ASN A 196 -1.90 -4.02 6.73
C ASN A 196 -0.64 -3.67 7.54
N TYR A 197 -0.41 -2.39 7.75
CA TYR A 197 0.58 -1.84 8.68
C TYR A 197 -0.05 -0.65 9.40
N ARG A 198 0.39 -0.32 10.62
CA ARG A 198 -0.18 0.82 11.34
C ARG A 198 0.14 2.13 10.60
N LEU A 199 -0.85 3.00 10.54
CA LEU A 199 -0.83 4.29 9.84
C LEU A 199 -0.89 5.44 10.87
N ASN A 200 -0.65 6.65 10.40
CA ASN A 200 -0.83 7.89 11.15
C ASN A 200 -0.11 7.83 12.53
N ILE A 201 -0.66 8.48 13.55
CA ILE A 201 -0.17 8.43 14.93
C ILE A 201 -0.06 7.00 15.50
N PHE A 202 -0.76 6.00 14.93
CA PHE A 202 -0.65 4.60 15.37
C PHE A 202 0.63 3.92 14.86
N GLY A 203 1.07 4.29 13.66
CA GLY A 203 2.28 3.79 13.02
C GLY A 203 3.52 4.63 13.31
N ASN A 204 3.32 5.91 13.67
CA ASN A 204 4.39 6.86 13.93
C ASN A 204 4.00 7.86 15.03
N PRO A 205 3.87 7.41 16.30
CA PRO A 205 3.30 8.22 17.37
C PRO A 205 4.15 9.44 17.75
N LYS A 206 5.48 9.39 17.62
CA LYS A 206 6.38 10.49 18.04
C LYS A 206 6.14 10.96 19.51
N SER A 207 5.87 10.03 20.42
CA SER A 207 5.79 10.34 21.86
C SER A 207 7.17 10.31 22.51
N LYS A 208 7.47 11.25 23.40
CA LYS A 208 8.72 11.27 24.19
C LYS A 208 8.85 10.10 25.17
N ALA A 209 7.74 9.46 25.52
CA ALA A 209 7.72 8.31 26.42
C ALA A 209 7.95 6.97 25.71
N LEU A 210 8.16 6.98 24.39
CA LEU A 210 8.43 5.79 23.59
C LEU A 210 9.88 5.78 23.12
N ASP A 211 10.54 4.63 23.29
CA ASP A 211 11.87 4.39 22.73
C ASP A 211 11.82 4.16 21.20
N GLU A 212 10.70 3.62 20.70
CA GLU A 212 10.52 3.24 19.30
C GLU A 212 9.29 3.93 18.72
N THR A 213 9.49 4.74 17.68
CA THR A 213 8.39 5.47 17.02
C THR A 213 8.16 5.01 15.59
N SER A 214 9.11 4.31 14.96
CA SER A 214 9.05 3.88 13.55
C SER A 214 8.22 2.60 13.35
N LEU A 215 7.03 2.54 13.96
CA LEU A 215 6.24 1.31 14.10
C LEU A 215 5.70 0.78 12.77
N SER A 216 5.37 1.66 11.81
CA SER A 216 4.97 1.24 10.46
C SER A 216 6.03 0.37 9.78
N LEU A 217 7.32 0.75 9.89
CA LEU A 217 8.44 -0.05 9.36
C LEU A 217 8.61 -1.37 10.11
N LEU A 218 8.42 -1.36 11.44
CA LEU A 218 8.48 -2.57 12.24
C LEU A 218 7.32 -3.53 11.94
N ASP A 219 6.14 -3.02 11.60
CA ASP A 219 5.00 -3.82 11.15
C ASP A 219 5.30 -4.49 9.81
N VAL A 220 5.92 -3.77 8.86
CA VAL A 220 6.42 -4.35 7.60
C VAL A 220 7.42 -5.47 7.90
N ARG A 221 8.37 -5.24 8.82
CA ARG A 221 9.33 -6.27 9.25
C ARG A 221 8.65 -7.50 9.84
N ALA A 222 7.67 -7.33 10.73
CA ALA A 222 6.94 -8.44 11.33
C ALA A 222 6.16 -9.25 10.27
N ALA A 223 5.59 -8.58 9.26
CA ALA A 223 4.92 -9.25 8.15
C ALA A 223 5.91 -10.04 7.28
N VAL A 224 7.08 -9.46 6.96
CA VAL A 224 8.16 -10.15 6.24
C VAL A 224 8.60 -11.40 7.00
N GLU A 225 8.83 -11.30 8.31
CA GLU A 225 9.22 -12.43 9.16
C GLU A 225 8.16 -13.55 9.13
N TRP A 226 6.88 -13.18 9.26
CA TRP A 226 5.79 -14.14 9.19
C TRP A 226 5.72 -14.82 7.82
N VAL A 227 5.82 -14.07 6.72
CA VAL A 227 5.77 -14.60 5.35
C VAL A 227 6.95 -15.54 5.13
N SER A 228 8.17 -15.12 5.46
CA SER A 228 9.38 -15.94 5.35
C SER A 228 9.23 -17.30 6.05
N GLN A 229 8.60 -17.31 7.23
CA GLN A 229 8.43 -18.53 8.04
C GLN A 229 7.26 -19.43 7.62
N ASN A 230 6.25 -18.91 6.91
CA ASN A 230 4.98 -19.62 6.71
C ASN A 230 4.52 -19.73 5.25
N ILE A 231 5.11 -18.97 4.30
CA ILE A 231 4.58 -18.89 2.93
C ILE A 231 4.68 -20.20 2.15
N GLU A 232 5.60 -21.09 2.53
CA GLU A 232 5.67 -22.45 1.97
C GLU A 232 4.36 -23.21 2.16
N ALA A 233 3.63 -22.99 3.27
CA ALA A 233 2.34 -23.65 3.49
C ALA A 233 1.28 -23.26 2.45
N PHE A 234 1.42 -22.08 1.84
CA PHE A 234 0.59 -21.57 0.74
C PHE A 234 1.16 -21.91 -0.65
N GLY A 235 2.32 -22.58 -0.69
CA GLY A 235 3.04 -23.01 -1.89
C GLY A 235 4.10 -22.03 -2.40
N GLY A 236 4.42 -21.00 -1.61
CA GLY A 236 5.47 -20.04 -1.94
C GLY A 236 6.87 -20.58 -1.70
N ASP A 237 7.85 -19.90 -2.24
CA ASP A 237 9.26 -20.11 -1.96
C ASP A 237 9.77 -19.03 -1.00
N SER A 238 10.11 -19.44 0.23
CA SER A 238 10.62 -18.52 1.26
C SER A 238 11.97 -17.89 0.90
N GLU A 239 12.70 -18.47 -0.05
CA GLU A 239 13.97 -17.94 -0.55
C GLU A 239 13.79 -16.98 -1.75
N ASN A 240 12.58 -16.87 -2.29
CA ASN A 240 12.26 -16.08 -3.48
C ASN A 240 11.11 -15.10 -3.22
N ILE A 241 11.31 -14.24 -2.20
CA ILE A 241 10.39 -13.18 -1.83
C ILE A 241 10.89 -11.84 -2.37
N MET A 242 10.00 -11.09 -3.01
CA MET A 242 10.19 -9.69 -3.37
C MET A 242 9.34 -8.82 -2.43
N LEU A 243 9.99 -8.00 -1.61
CA LEU A 243 9.30 -6.93 -0.88
C LEU A 243 9.17 -5.73 -1.81
N TRP A 244 7.95 -5.25 -2.03
CA TRP A 244 7.75 -4.09 -2.87
C TRP A 244 6.62 -3.23 -2.37
N GLY A 245 6.63 -1.96 -2.75
CA GLY A 245 5.56 -1.05 -2.41
C GLY A 245 5.50 0.12 -3.37
N GLN A 246 4.43 0.88 -3.22
CA GLN A 246 4.17 2.10 -3.98
C GLN A 246 4.02 3.29 -3.02
N SER A 247 4.46 4.49 -3.40
CA SER A 247 4.32 5.69 -2.56
C SER A 247 4.96 5.52 -1.16
N GLN A 248 4.21 5.77 -0.10
CA GLN A 248 4.63 5.49 1.28
C GLN A 248 5.11 4.05 1.47
N GLY A 249 4.47 3.06 0.83
CA GLY A 249 4.90 1.67 0.88
C GLY A 249 6.24 1.43 0.16
N ALA A 250 6.52 2.21 -0.88
CA ALA A 250 7.84 2.23 -1.53
C ALA A 250 8.88 2.84 -0.57
N ALA A 251 8.54 3.96 0.09
CA ALA A 251 9.43 4.57 1.08
C ALA A 251 9.73 3.62 2.25
N LEU A 252 8.73 2.88 2.74
CA LEU A 252 8.92 1.83 3.75
C LEU A 252 9.79 0.68 3.21
N THR A 253 9.62 0.28 1.95
CA THR A 253 10.48 -0.74 1.32
C THR A 253 11.92 -0.26 1.20
N HIS A 254 12.14 1.00 0.82
CA HIS A 254 13.46 1.63 0.77
C HIS A 254 14.11 1.68 2.16
N LEU A 255 13.41 2.24 3.15
CA LEU A 255 13.85 2.29 4.54
C LEU A 255 14.12 0.88 5.11
N TYR A 256 13.34 -0.12 4.71
CA TYR A 256 13.59 -1.52 5.08
C TYR A 256 14.95 -2.01 4.57
N THR A 257 15.31 -1.69 3.32
CA THR A 257 16.62 -2.07 2.77
C THR A 257 17.76 -1.45 3.55
N LEU A 258 17.56 -0.23 4.05
CA LEU A 258 18.51 0.40 4.92
C LEU A 258 18.49 -0.34 6.26
N ALA A 259 17.39 -0.32 7.01
CA ALA A 259 17.27 -0.81 8.39
C ALA A 259 17.75 -2.26 8.59
N PHE A 260 17.58 -3.14 7.60
CA PHE A 260 17.89 -4.57 7.72
C PHE A 260 18.89 -5.03 6.64
N PRO A 261 20.13 -4.51 6.64
CA PRO A 261 21.04 -4.70 5.50
C PRO A 261 21.67 -6.10 5.46
N HIS A 262 21.71 -6.78 6.60
CA HIS A 262 22.37 -8.08 6.76
C HIS A 262 21.40 -9.25 6.95
N ASP A 263 20.14 -8.95 7.27
CA ASP A 263 19.09 -9.94 7.45
C ASP A 263 17.76 -9.44 6.85
N PRO A 264 17.68 -9.19 5.54
CA PRO A 264 16.47 -8.64 4.93
C PRO A 264 15.32 -9.66 4.88
N LEU A 265 15.58 -10.97 5.02
CA LEU A 265 14.58 -12.06 4.88
C LEU A 265 13.81 -12.09 3.54
N VAL A 266 14.22 -11.26 2.58
CA VAL A 266 13.70 -11.19 1.21
C VAL A 266 14.88 -11.10 0.23
N ALA A 267 14.65 -11.49 -1.01
CA ALA A 267 15.69 -11.58 -2.04
C ALA A 267 15.73 -10.37 -2.98
N LYS A 268 14.61 -9.64 -3.09
CA LYS A 268 14.35 -8.62 -4.11
C LYS A 268 13.55 -7.46 -3.55
N PHE A 269 13.69 -6.31 -4.20
CA PHE A 269 13.01 -5.08 -3.80
C PHE A 269 12.27 -4.43 -4.97
N GLY A 270 11.13 -3.79 -4.72
CA GLY A 270 10.45 -2.92 -5.68
C GLY A 270 10.06 -1.62 -5.01
N VAL A 271 10.60 -0.51 -5.51
CA VAL A 271 10.42 0.81 -4.92
C VAL A 271 9.81 1.72 -5.99
N ILE A 272 8.48 1.70 -6.07
CA ILE A 272 7.68 2.27 -7.16
C ILE A 272 7.09 3.62 -6.72
N SER A 273 7.34 4.68 -7.48
CA SER A 273 6.85 6.04 -7.21
C SER A 273 7.07 6.41 -5.75
N GLN A 274 8.32 6.48 -5.33
CA GLN A 274 8.67 6.81 -3.95
C GLN A 274 8.69 8.33 -3.75
N PRO A 275 8.09 8.86 -2.68
CA PRO A 275 8.28 10.27 -2.32
C PRO A 275 9.78 10.58 -2.09
N PRO A 276 10.25 11.79 -2.46
CA PRO A 276 11.66 12.19 -2.33
C PRO A 276 12.24 12.01 -0.93
N SER A 277 11.45 12.29 0.10
CA SER A 277 11.83 12.03 1.49
C SER A 277 10.60 11.77 2.36
N VAL A 278 10.77 10.87 3.33
CA VAL A 278 9.84 10.65 4.45
C VAL A 278 10.56 10.79 5.79
N THR A 279 11.78 11.31 5.80
CA THR A 279 12.63 11.43 6.98
C THR A 279 12.64 12.88 7.46
N ILE A 280 12.43 13.12 8.75
CA ILE A 280 12.40 14.46 9.33
C ILE A 280 13.77 15.12 9.23
N ASN A 281 13.81 16.34 8.71
CA ASN A 281 15.01 17.17 8.74
C ASN A 281 15.19 17.81 10.13
N LEU A 282 16.10 17.23 10.92
CA LEU A 282 16.45 17.70 12.27
C LEU A 282 17.12 19.08 12.30
N THR A 283 17.58 19.61 11.16
CA THR A 283 18.11 20.98 11.08
C THR A 283 17.02 22.05 10.98
N GLU A 284 15.82 21.65 10.55
CA GLU A 284 14.66 22.51 10.35
C GLU A 284 13.57 22.31 11.42
N THR A 285 13.52 21.13 12.03
CA THR A 285 12.51 20.77 13.03
C THR A 285 13.09 20.83 14.44
N THR A 286 12.58 21.73 15.28
CA THR A 286 13.09 21.96 16.64
C THR A 286 12.51 21.02 17.70
N ASP A 287 11.25 20.61 17.57
CA ASP A 287 10.61 19.64 18.47
C ASP A 287 9.87 18.57 17.67
N VAL A 288 10.55 17.44 17.44
CA VAL A 288 10.02 16.31 16.66
C VAL A 288 8.88 15.56 17.35
N TYR A 289 8.61 15.84 18.64
CA TYR A 289 7.58 15.18 19.43
C TYR A 289 6.33 16.06 19.63
N GLN A 290 6.36 17.29 19.14
CA GLN A 290 5.31 18.28 19.39
C GLN A 290 3.94 17.80 18.90
N ASP A 291 3.88 17.07 17.79
CA ASP A 291 2.64 16.62 17.17
C ASP A 291 1.83 15.69 18.09
N PHE A 292 2.49 14.72 18.75
CA PHE A 292 1.84 13.84 19.72
C PHE A 292 1.27 14.65 20.89
N HIS A 293 2.06 15.60 21.38
CA HIS A 293 1.69 16.44 22.51
C HIS A 293 0.48 17.35 22.21
N ILE A 294 0.40 17.87 20.98
CA ILE A 294 -0.76 18.65 20.50
C ILE A 294 -2.03 17.79 20.55
N VAL A 295 -1.96 16.59 19.96
CA VAL A 295 -3.11 15.66 19.94
C VAL A 295 -3.50 15.25 21.36
N ALA A 296 -2.52 14.90 22.21
CA ALA A 296 -2.75 14.50 23.58
C ALA A 296 -3.45 15.59 24.40
N LYS A 297 -2.95 16.84 24.34
CA LYS A 297 -3.60 17.98 24.99
C LYS A 297 -4.99 18.24 24.46
N GLY A 298 -5.19 18.17 23.15
CA GLY A 298 -6.49 18.35 22.50
C GLY A 298 -7.55 17.35 22.96
N LEU A 299 -7.12 16.15 23.31
CA LEU A 299 -7.99 15.06 23.80
C LEU A 299 -8.09 15.00 25.33
N GLY A 300 -7.51 15.98 26.04
CA GLY A 300 -7.59 16.10 27.50
C GLY A 300 -6.48 15.39 28.28
N CYS A 301 -5.49 14.80 27.60
CA CYS A 301 -4.31 14.18 28.21
C CYS A 301 -3.19 15.20 28.43
N ASN A 302 -3.47 16.25 29.22
CA ASN A 302 -2.51 17.32 29.49
C ASN A 302 -1.83 17.16 30.86
N TYR A 303 -0.62 16.57 30.86
CA TYR A 303 0.15 16.28 32.09
C TYR A 303 1.47 17.07 32.19
N GLY A 304 1.60 18.17 31.44
CA GLY A 304 2.83 18.97 31.43
C GLY A 304 4.00 18.18 30.83
N ASP A 305 5.06 17.99 31.61
CA ASP A 305 6.27 17.25 31.20
C ASP A 305 6.28 15.78 31.69
N ASP A 306 5.17 15.30 32.27
CA ASP A 306 4.99 13.88 32.62
C ASP A 306 4.53 13.10 31.38
N TYR A 307 5.47 12.77 30.50
CA TYR A 307 5.21 12.11 29.23
C TYR A 307 4.71 10.67 29.40
N ASP A 308 5.07 9.99 30.50
CA ASP A 308 4.56 8.66 30.82
C ASP A 308 3.06 8.72 31.15
N ALA A 309 2.63 9.70 31.97
CA ALA A 309 1.22 9.92 32.26
C ALA A 309 0.43 10.38 31.02
N GLU A 310 1.04 11.18 30.15
CA GLU A 310 0.46 11.57 28.86
C GLU A 310 0.20 10.35 27.97
N LEU A 311 1.23 9.50 27.78
CA LEU A 311 1.12 8.28 26.98
C LEU A 311 0.06 7.32 27.56
N GLU A 312 0.06 7.12 28.87
CA GLU A 312 -0.91 6.24 29.52
C GLU A 312 -2.34 6.77 29.39
N CYS A 313 -2.56 8.08 29.56
CA CYS A 313 -3.86 8.67 29.28
C CYS A 313 -4.29 8.45 27.83
N MET A 314 -3.37 8.66 26.88
CA MET A 314 -3.63 8.49 25.45
C MET A 314 -3.95 7.05 25.06
N ARG A 315 -3.40 6.04 25.77
CA ARG A 315 -3.80 4.63 25.60
C ARG A 315 -5.26 4.35 26.01
N GLN A 316 -5.85 5.19 26.86
CA GLN A 316 -7.26 5.06 27.26
C GLN A 316 -8.22 5.79 26.32
N VAL A 317 -7.72 6.66 25.43
CA VAL A 317 -8.55 7.37 24.44
C VAL A 317 -8.94 6.42 23.31
N SER A 318 -10.18 6.50 22.84
CA SER A 318 -10.62 5.69 21.69
C SER A 318 -9.83 6.07 20.44
N TRP A 319 -9.41 5.08 19.64
CA TRP A 319 -8.74 5.36 18.36
C TRP A 319 -9.60 6.22 17.45
N VAL A 320 -10.93 6.07 17.51
CA VAL A 320 -11.88 6.89 16.78
C VAL A 320 -11.72 8.37 17.15
N GLN A 321 -11.64 8.69 18.45
CA GLN A 321 -11.49 10.08 18.89
C GLN A 321 -10.15 10.67 18.45
N ILE A 322 -9.09 9.84 18.43
CA ILE A 322 -7.76 10.26 18.00
C ILE A 322 -7.77 10.61 16.50
N GLU A 323 -8.22 9.69 15.64
CA GLU A 323 -8.28 9.92 14.19
C GLU A 323 -9.23 11.08 13.83
N GLU A 324 -10.39 11.17 14.49
CA GLU A 324 -11.34 12.29 14.30
C GLU A 324 -10.76 13.64 14.73
N TYR A 325 -9.91 13.67 15.77
CA TYR A 325 -9.22 14.88 16.18
C TYR A 325 -8.18 15.29 15.14
N ILE A 326 -7.34 14.35 14.69
CA ILE A 326 -6.29 14.60 13.70
C ILE A 326 -6.89 15.07 12.37
N ASN A 327 -7.94 14.38 11.88
CA ASN A 327 -8.60 14.73 10.62
C ASN A 327 -9.17 16.16 10.62
N ARG A 328 -9.62 16.65 11.78
CA ARG A 328 -10.23 18.00 11.91
C ARG A 328 -9.26 19.06 12.41
N TYR A 329 -8.00 18.71 12.63
CA TYR A 329 -7.04 19.64 13.18
C TYR A 329 -6.61 20.68 12.13
N ASP A 330 -6.93 21.94 12.38
CA ASP A 330 -6.57 23.10 11.54
C ASP A 330 -5.65 24.09 12.28
N GLY A 331 -5.02 23.64 13.38
CA GLY A 331 -4.22 24.46 14.26
C GLY A 331 -2.82 24.80 13.73
N SER A 332 -2.13 25.69 14.45
CA SER A 332 -0.74 26.08 14.18
C SER A 332 0.13 25.77 15.40
N PRO A 333 1.23 25.01 15.26
CA PRO A 333 1.73 24.43 14.01
C PRO A 333 0.83 23.31 13.46
N SER A 334 0.96 23.01 12.17
CA SER A 334 0.36 21.82 11.55
C SER A 334 0.98 20.55 12.14
N ILE A 335 0.20 19.48 12.28
CA ILE A 335 0.69 18.17 12.74
C ILE A 335 0.88 17.22 11.55
N ALA A 336 1.88 16.36 11.60
CA ALA A 336 2.10 15.34 10.57
C ALA A 336 2.71 14.08 11.18
N PHE A 337 2.08 12.92 10.96
CA PHE A 337 2.61 11.62 11.39
C PHE A 337 3.13 10.77 10.23
N THR A 338 3.30 11.36 9.05
CA THR A 338 3.68 10.66 7.81
C THR A 338 5.19 10.58 7.59
N ASN A 339 5.98 11.30 8.39
CA ASN A 339 7.44 11.35 8.32
C ASN A 339 8.12 10.87 9.60
N TYR A 340 9.26 10.20 9.48
CA TYR A 340 9.91 9.46 10.56
C TYR A 340 11.05 10.26 11.20
N ILE A 341 11.19 10.14 12.52
CA ILE A 341 12.33 10.69 13.27
C ILE A 341 13.56 9.84 12.94
N PRO A 342 14.68 10.43 12.50
CA PRO A 342 15.96 9.73 12.45
C PRO A 342 16.35 9.25 13.85
N ASP A 343 16.33 7.94 14.05
CA ASP A 343 16.70 7.25 15.30
C ASP A 343 18.09 6.61 15.21
N GLU A 344 18.72 6.65 14.02
CA GLU A 344 20.01 6.03 13.68
C GLU A 344 20.06 4.52 13.95
N LYS A 345 18.88 3.89 14.07
CA LYS A 345 18.69 2.45 14.30
C LYS A 345 17.91 1.81 13.16
N TYR A 346 16.80 2.41 12.78
CA TYR A 346 15.93 2.00 11.68
C TYR A 346 15.78 3.12 10.64
N ILE A 347 15.77 4.37 11.07
CA ILE A 347 15.66 5.56 10.23
C ILE A 347 16.93 6.39 10.37
N PHE A 348 17.54 6.74 9.25
CA PHE A 348 18.88 7.32 9.22
C PHE A 348 18.85 8.70 8.59
N SER A 349 19.49 9.66 9.24
CA SER A 349 19.57 11.03 8.73
C SER A 349 20.46 11.15 7.48
N ASN A 350 21.39 10.21 7.28
CA ASN A 350 22.32 10.19 6.15
C ASN A 350 22.29 8.84 5.40
N GLU A 351 21.29 8.68 4.53
CA GLU A 351 21.13 7.46 3.73
C GLU A 351 22.30 7.23 2.76
N THR A 352 22.88 8.30 2.20
CA THR A 352 24.05 8.21 1.31
C THR A 352 25.25 7.55 1.99
N GLU A 353 25.53 7.89 3.26
CA GLU A 353 26.61 7.25 4.01
C GLU A 353 26.35 5.76 4.27
N ARG A 354 25.08 5.36 4.43
CA ARG A 354 24.68 3.96 4.58
C ARG A 354 24.97 3.18 3.31
N TYR A 355 24.68 3.75 2.15
CA TYR A 355 25.12 3.20 0.86
C TYR A 355 26.64 3.11 0.77
N LEU A 356 27.37 4.21 1.01
CA LEU A 356 28.84 4.24 0.89
C LEU A 356 29.56 3.28 1.84
N SER A 357 28.96 2.98 3.00
CA SER A 357 29.45 1.99 3.96
C SER A 357 28.98 0.55 3.68
N GLY A 358 28.21 0.34 2.60
CA GLY A 358 27.69 -0.97 2.21
C GLY A 358 26.63 -1.52 3.17
N GLN A 359 26.01 -0.66 3.98
CA GLN A 359 24.96 -1.02 4.93
C GLN A 359 23.56 -0.89 4.32
N VAL A 360 23.37 -1.52 3.17
CA VAL A 360 22.08 -1.63 2.50
C VAL A 360 21.83 -3.10 2.14
N ALA A 361 20.58 -3.52 2.19
CA ALA A 361 20.19 -4.88 1.87
C ALA A 361 20.59 -5.24 0.44
N ARG A 362 21.20 -6.42 0.31
CA ARG A 362 21.62 -6.92 -0.99
C ARG A 362 20.44 -7.56 -1.71
N GLY A 363 20.34 -7.28 -3.00
CA GLY A 363 19.32 -7.84 -3.88
C GLY A 363 19.07 -6.89 -5.06
N PRO A 364 18.64 -7.41 -6.22
CA PRO A 364 18.24 -6.55 -7.31
C PRO A 364 16.95 -5.81 -6.96
N ALA A 365 16.78 -4.62 -7.50
CA ALA A 365 15.60 -3.78 -7.26
C ALA A 365 14.94 -3.27 -8.54
N ILE A 366 13.65 -3.00 -8.45
CA ILE A 366 12.94 -2.14 -9.41
C ILE A 366 12.87 -0.73 -8.82
N ARG A 367 13.12 0.28 -9.66
CA ARG A 367 12.86 1.71 -9.39
C ARG A 367 12.00 2.28 -10.50
N SER A 368 11.00 3.06 -10.15
CA SER A 368 10.13 3.69 -11.15
C SER A 368 9.47 4.94 -10.63
N ASP A 369 9.05 5.75 -11.57
CA ASP A 369 8.21 6.91 -11.36
C ASP A 369 7.11 6.92 -12.43
N THR A 370 6.06 7.68 -12.18
CA THR A 370 5.09 8.03 -13.21
C THR A 370 5.54 9.32 -13.90
N SER A 371 5.23 9.46 -15.19
CA SER A 371 5.60 10.65 -15.96
C SER A 371 4.84 11.93 -15.56
N ARG A 372 3.98 11.83 -14.54
CA ARG A 372 3.24 12.94 -13.91
C ARG A 372 2.80 12.59 -12.47
N GLU A 373 3.73 12.34 -11.56
CA GLU A 373 3.44 12.08 -10.14
C GLU A 373 2.49 13.13 -9.53
N MET A 374 2.64 14.42 -9.87
CA MET A 374 1.71 15.47 -9.46
C MET A 374 0.64 15.75 -10.51
N SER A 375 -0.61 15.46 -10.14
CA SER A 375 -1.78 15.90 -10.90
C SER A 375 -2.20 17.33 -10.55
N ALA A 376 -1.69 18.31 -11.27
CA ALA A 376 -2.09 19.71 -11.13
C ALA A 376 -2.21 20.42 -12.49
N THR A 377 -2.94 21.55 -12.49
CA THR A 377 -3.09 22.40 -13.68
C THR A 377 -1.92 23.38 -13.87
N ASN A 378 -1.09 23.56 -12.83
CA ASN A 378 0.07 24.44 -12.83
C ASN A 378 1.32 23.67 -13.30
N GLU A 379 1.61 23.74 -14.60
CA GLU A 379 2.71 22.98 -15.21
C GLU A 379 4.10 23.30 -14.64
N THR A 380 4.32 24.51 -14.11
CA THR A 380 5.62 24.86 -13.49
C THR A 380 5.83 24.09 -12.20
N GLU A 381 4.80 24.05 -11.35
CA GLU A 381 4.82 23.31 -10.08
C GLU A 381 4.92 21.80 -10.32
N VAL A 382 4.19 21.28 -11.31
CA VAL A 382 4.32 19.88 -11.75
C VAL A 382 5.76 19.60 -12.15
N ASN A 383 6.36 20.42 -13.02
CA ASN A 383 7.71 20.16 -13.50
C ASN A 383 8.79 20.23 -12.40
N GLU A 384 8.62 21.11 -11.40
CA GLU A 384 9.49 21.14 -10.22
C GLU A 384 9.32 19.88 -9.39
N PHE A 385 8.08 19.45 -9.15
CA PHE A 385 7.76 18.24 -8.40
C PHE A 385 8.28 16.97 -9.09
N GLU A 386 8.01 16.77 -10.38
CA GLU A 386 8.51 15.61 -11.14
C GLU A 386 10.04 15.52 -11.08
N GLY A 387 10.72 16.67 -11.12
CA GLY A 387 12.17 16.72 -11.02
C GLY A 387 12.70 16.11 -9.73
N GLU A 388 12.07 16.40 -8.58
CA GLU A 388 12.49 15.84 -7.30
C GLU A 388 12.32 14.31 -7.25
N TRP A 389 11.24 13.79 -7.82
CA TRP A 389 10.94 12.35 -7.84
C TRP A 389 11.88 11.59 -8.77
N ILE A 390 11.99 12.04 -10.02
CA ILE A 390 12.89 11.45 -11.03
C ILE A 390 14.33 11.44 -10.52
N CYS A 391 14.79 12.53 -9.90
CA CYS A 391 16.15 12.61 -9.38
C CYS A 391 16.36 11.75 -8.14
N THR A 392 15.37 11.61 -7.27
CA THR A 392 15.46 10.68 -6.14
C THR A 392 15.59 9.23 -6.62
N ALA A 393 14.82 8.84 -7.65
CA ALA A 393 14.94 7.52 -8.25
C ALA A 393 16.28 7.30 -8.97
N TYR A 394 16.81 8.34 -9.62
CA TYR A 394 18.12 8.33 -10.25
C TYR A 394 19.27 8.21 -9.24
N ASP A 395 19.28 9.05 -8.21
CA ASP A 395 20.35 9.07 -7.21
C ASP A 395 20.43 7.75 -6.44
N ASP A 396 19.28 7.18 -6.05
CA ASP A 396 19.22 5.84 -5.47
C ASP A 396 19.79 4.78 -6.43
N SER A 397 19.42 4.83 -7.71
CA SER A 397 19.92 3.91 -8.73
C SER A 397 21.45 4.02 -8.92
N ILE A 398 22.01 5.23 -8.85
CA ILE A 398 23.45 5.49 -8.88
C ILE A 398 24.15 4.92 -7.64
N LEU A 399 23.60 5.18 -6.45
CA LEU A 399 24.16 4.66 -5.19
C LEU A 399 24.18 3.13 -5.18
N ARG A 400 23.08 2.50 -5.61
CA ARG A 400 22.99 1.04 -5.78
C ARG A 400 24.02 0.52 -6.78
N ALA A 401 24.12 1.14 -7.95
CA ALA A 401 25.08 0.75 -8.98
C ALA A 401 26.54 0.87 -8.48
N SER A 402 26.85 1.87 -7.65
CA SER A 402 28.19 2.06 -7.06
C SER A 402 28.64 0.89 -6.17
N LEU A 403 27.68 0.13 -5.64
CA LEU A 403 27.89 -1.08 -4.84
C LEU A 403 27.79 -2.38 -5.66
N GLY A 404 27.57 -2.29 -6.97
CA GLY A 404 27.30 -3.43 -7.83
C GLY A 404 25.92 -4.07 -7.61
N LEU A 405 24.99 -3.33 -6.99
CA LEU A 405 23.60 -3.77 -6.83
C LEU A 405 22.82 -3.44 -8.11
N THR A 406 22.22 -4.47 -8.71
CA THR A 406 21.44 -4.30 -9.94
C THR A 406 20.13 -3.57 -9.67
N THR A 407 19.80 -2.63 -10.55
CA THR A 407 18.53 -1.92 -10.56
C THR A 407 17.93 -2.01 -11.96
N TYR A 408 16.61 -2.21 -12.05
CA TYR A 408 15.84 -2.16 -13.28
C TYR A 408 14.90 -0.96 -13.19
N ARG A 409 14.94 -0.09 -14.19
CA ARG A 409 14.13 1.14 -14.21
C ARG A 409 12.98 1.04 -15.19
N TYR A 410 11.83 1.58 -14.81
CA TYR A 410 10.77 1.90 -15.75
C TYR A 410 10.13 3.26 -15.45
N GLU A 411 9.52 3.84 -16.48
CA GLU A 411 8.68 5.03 -16.46
C GLU A 411 7.24 4.62 -16.81
N TRP A 412 6.26 5.01 -16.00
CA TRP A 412 4.86 4.89 -16.38
C TRP A 412 4.37 6.12 -17.12
N ALA A 413 3.97 5.96 -18.39
CA ALA A 413 3.51 7.06 -19.25
C ALA A 413 2.16 6.76 -19.93
N GLY A 414 1.35 5.88 -19.34
CA GLY A 414 0.01 5.58 -19.83
C GLY A 414 -0.98 6.69 -19.51
N ASN A 415 -1.71 7.14 -20.54
CA ASN A 415 -2.70 8.22 -20.43
C ASN A 415 -4.02 7.82 -21.10
N PHE A 416 -4.65 6.78 -20.54
CA PHE A 416 -5.91 6.21 -21.01
C PHE A 416 -7.10 7.05 -20.56
N SER A 417 -8.17 7.09 -21.37
CA SER A 417 -9.23 8.09 -21.19
C SER A 417 -10.17 7.81 -20.03
N ASP A 418 -10.34 6.55 -19.69
CA ASP A 418 -11.06 6.05 -18.53
C ASP A 418 -10.27 6.25 -17.24
N ILE A 419 -8.94 6.02 -17.25
CA ILE A 419 -8.06 6.21 -16.09
C ILE A 419 -7.77 7.69 -15.81
N SER A 420 -7.51 8.48 -16.86
CA SER A 420 -7.12 9.89 -16.75
C SER A 420 -8.16 10.78 -17.43
N PRO A 421 -9.41 10.87 -16.95
CA PRO A 421 -10.52 11.50 -17.68
C PRO A 421 -10.36 13.00 -17.95
N VAL A 422 -9.52 13.70 -17.17
CA VAL A 422 -9.25 15.13 -17.34
C VAL A 422 -7.79 15.37 -17.71
N TYR A 423 -7.56 16.44 -18.50
CA TYR A 423 -6.28 16.64 -19.16
C TYR A 423 -5.08 16.69 -18.21
N TYR A 424 -5.25 17.32 -17.05
CA TYR A 424 -4.17 17.63 -16.11
C TYR A 424 -3.71 16.43 -15.26
N LEU A 425 -4.40 15.28 -15.33
CA LEU A 425 -4.00 14.06 -14.61
C LEU A 425 -2.75 13.44 -15.24
N GLY A 426 -2.75 13.22 -16.56
CA GLY A 426 -1.67 12.50 -17.24
C GLY A 426 -1.52 11.06 -16.72
N ALA A 427 -0.30 10.55 -16.70
CA ALA A 427 0.03 9.27 -16.06
C ALA A 427 0.37 9.57 -14.59
N PHE A 428 -0.66 9.61 -13.75
CA PHE A 428 -0.54 10.15 -12.39
C PHE A 428 -0.06 9.13 -11.36
N HIS A 429 0.38 9.64 -10.21
CA HIS A 429 0.79 8.82 -9.06
C HIS A 429 -0.21 7.69 -8.78
N TRP A 430 0.30 6.47 -8.57
CA TRP A 430 -0.45 5.21 -8.37
C TRP A 430 -1.18 4.62 -9.59
N SER A 431 -1.37 5.36 -10.69
CA SER A 431 -2.15 4.85 -11.83
C SER A 431 -1.51 3.65 -12.55
N ASP A 432 -0.22 3.42 -12.35
CA ASP A 432 0.49 2.23 -12.83
C ASP A 432 0.08 0.95 -12.09
N LEU A 433 -0.38 1.05 -10.83
CA LEU A 433 -0.88 -0.09 -10.06
C LEU A 433 -2.11 -0.73 -10.71
N LEU A 434 -2.97 0.06 -11.37
CA LEU A 434 -4.12 -0.45 -12.12
C LEU A 434 -3.68 -1.45 -13.20
N MET A 435 -2.55 -1.18 -13.84
CA MET A 435 -1.96 -2.06 -14.84
C MET A 435 -1.29 -3.27 -14.21
N ILE A 436 -0.51 -3.06 -13.15
CA ILE A 436 0.25 -4.11 -12.45
C ILE A 436 -0.68 -5.16 -11.87
N PHE A 437 -1.76 -4.75 -11.20
CA PHE A 437 -2.73 -5.67 -10.60
C PHE A 437 -3.79 -6.15 -11.59
N GLY A 438 -3.92 -5.50 -12.76
CA GLY A 438 -4.92 -5.84 -13.77
C GLY A 438 -6.33 -5.45 -13.36
N THR A 439 -6.44 -4.33 -12.64
CA THR A 439 -7.68 -3.80 -12.09
C THR A 439 -8.19 -2.59 -12.87
N TYR A 440 -7.50 -2.11 -13.91
CA TYR A 440 -7.93 -1.01 -14.77
C TYR A 440 -9.40 -1.09 -15.25
N THR A 441 -9.95 -2.30 -15.37
CA THR A 441 -11.38 -2.51 -15.68
C THR A 441 -12.36 -2.00 -14.61
N THR A 442 -11.88 -1.60 -13.43
CA THR A 442 -12.71 -0.93 -12.41
C THR A 442 -13.01 0.51 -12.76
N GLU A 443 -12.24 1.12 -13.65
CA GLU A 443 -12.43 2.49 -14.07
C GLU A 443 -13.65 2.65 -14.99
N LYS A 444 -14.23 3.85 -14.94
CA LYS A 444 -15.41 4.18 -15.75
C LYS A 444 -14.95 4.69 -17.12
N GLY A 445 -15.10 3.87 -18.14
CA GLY A 445 -14.93 4.32 -19.52
C GLY A 445 -14.70 3.18 -20.50
N GLU A 446 -14.26 3.55 -21.70
CA GLU A 446 -13.88 2.59 -22.73
C GLU A 446 -12.43 2.15 -22.51
N VAL A 447 -12.27 0.87 -22.15
CA VAL A 447 -10.98 0.20 -22.06
C VAL A 447 -10.49 -0.13 -23.47
N THR A 448 -9.28 0.31 -23.81
CA THR A 448 -8.72 0.12 -25.16
C THR A 448 -7.90 -1.16 -25.29
N ASP A 449 -7.74 -1.70 -26.51
CA ASP A 449 -6.85 -2.85 -26.75
C ASP A 449 -5.40 -2.56 -26.34
N LEU A 450 -4.93 -1.33 -26.52
CA LEU A 450 -3.60 -0.90 -26.09
C LEU A 450 -3.45 -0.97 -24.57
N GLU A 451 -4.49 -0.58 -23.83
CA GLU A 451 -4.51 -0.60 -22.38
C GLU A 451 -4.47 -2.02 -21.83
N VAL A 452 -5.32 -2.91 -22.36
CA VAL A 452 -5.30 -4.35 -22.03
C VAL A 452 -3.90 -4.92 -22.27
N ALA A 453 -3.35 -4.70 -23.47
CA ALA A 453 -2.03 -5.19 -23.81
C ALA A 453 -0.91 -4.56 -22.95
N THR A 454 -1.08 -3.32 -22.50
CA THR A 454 -0.14 -2.64 -21.60
C THR A 454 -0.16 -3.28 -20.22
N SER A 455 -1.34 -3.53 -19.64
CA SER A 455 -1.48 -4.23 -18.36
C SER A 455 -0.85 -5.63 -18.41
N GLU A 456 -1.15 -6.42 -19.44
CA GLU A 456 -0.54 -7.74 -19.62
C GLU A 456 0.99 -7.65 -19.74
N THR A 457 1.48 -6.67 -20.50
CA THR A 457 2.92 -6.45 -20.67
C THR A 457 3.59 -6.09 -19.34
N MET A 458 3.04 -5.17 -18.56
CA MET A 458 3.59 -4.80 -17.24
C MET A 458 3.59 -5.98 -16.27
N GLN A 459 2.49 -6.74 -16.22
CA GLN A 459 2.38 -7.96 -15.43
C GLN A 459 3.44 -8.99 -15.80
N ASP A 460 3.74 -9.16 -17.10
CA ASP A 460 4.77 -10.10 -17.56
C ASP A 460 6.19 -9.65 -17.19
N HIS A 461 6.46 -8.35 -17.26
CA HIS A 461 7.77 -7.81 -16.90
C HIS A 461 8.04 -7.96 -15.40
N LEU A 462 7.06 -7.63 -14.57
CA LEU A 462 7.15 -7.78 -13.12
C LEU A 462 7.20 -9.25 -12.71
N LEU A 463 6.42 -10.12 -13.37
CA LEU A 463 6.50 -11.56 -13.14
C LEU A 463 7.88 -12.12 -13.55
N ALA A 464 8.46 -11.67 -14.66
CA ALA A 464 9.79 -12.09 -15.08
C ALA A 464 10.86 -11.70 -14.05
N PHE A 465 10.80 -10.47 -13.53
CA PHE A 465 11.69 -10.00 -12.45
C PHE A 465 11.48 -10.80 -11.15
N LEU A 466 10.21 -11.02 -10.79
CA LEU A 466 9.81 -11.79 -9.62
C LEU A 466 10.30 -13.24 -9.70
N LYS A 467 10.28 -13.86 -10.88
CA LYS A 467 10.81 -15.22 -11.10
C LYS A 467 12.33 -15.23 -11.03
N ASP A 468 12.99 -14.52 -11.93
CA ASP A 468 14.44 -14.43 -12.01
C ASP A 468 14.90 -13.08 -12.61
N PRO A 469 15.34 -12.14 -11.77
CA PRO A 469 15.75 -10.80 -12.20
C PRO A 469 16.96 -10.84 -13.14
N TRP A 470 17.79 -11.89 -13.10
CA TRP A 470 19.01 -11.95 -13.92
C TRP A 470 18.74 -12.30 -15.39
N THR A 471 17.51 -12.73 -15.71
CA THR A 471 17.13 -13.15 -17.05
C THR A 471 16.26 -12.14 -17.80
N VAL A 472 15.74 -11.10 -17.11
CA VAL A 472 14.72 -10.17 -17.65
C VAL A 472 15.16 -9.44 -18.91
N SER A 473 16.45 -9.15 -19.06
CA SER A 473 16.99 -8.53 -20.27
C SER A 473 16.84 -9.44 -21.50
N SER A 474 16.93 -10.75 -21.31
CA SER A 474 16.78 -11.74 -22.40
C SER A 474 15.36 -12.26 -22.58
N THR A 475 14.55 -12.29 -21.51
CA THR A 475 13.20 -12.86 -21.54
C THR A 475 12.13 -11.84 -21.91
N VAL A 476 12.22 -10.62 -21.36
CA VAL A 476 11.25 -9.54 -21.59
C VAL A 476 11.90 -8.27 -22.15
N GLY A 477 13.21 -8.26 -22.40
CA GLY A 477 13.89 -7.12 -22.99
C GLY A 477 14.13 -5.97 -22.02
N TRP A 478 14.10 -6.20 -20.70
CA TRP A 478 14.30 -5.16 -19.69
C TRP A 478 15.78 -4.97 -19.35
N PRO A 479 16.43 -3.88 -19.79
CA PRO A 479 17.83 -3.63 -19.50
C PRO A 479 18.05 -3.27 -18.02
N ALA A 480 19.17 -3.72 -17.46
CA ALA A 480 19.64 -3.22 -16.17
C ALA A 480 20.12 -1.76 -16.31
N PHE A 481 19.88 -0.97 -15.26
CA PHE A 481 20.32 0.43 -15.18
C PHE A 481 21.84 0.55 -15.37
N ASN A 482 22.24 1.48 -16.21
CA ASN A 482 23.64 1.79 -16.48
C ASN A 482 23.78 3.25 -16.93
N ALA A 483 23.93 4.17 -15.98
CA ALA A 483 24.12 5.59 -16.26
C ALA A 483 25.41 5.91 -17.04
N SER A 484 26.38 4.99 -17.09
CA SER A 484 27.62 5.15 -17.87
C SER A 484 27.47 4.72 -19.34
N ALA A 485 26.34 4.12 -19.73
CA ALA A 485 26.07 3.76 -21.11
C ALA A 485 25.78 5.02 -21.96
N PRO A 486 25.95 4.96 -23.29
CA PRO A 486 25.58 6.07 -24.17
C PRO A 486 24.15 6.54 -23.91
N HIS A 487 23.96 7.86 -23.84
CA HIS A 487 22.68 8.51 -23.54
C HIS A 487 22.08 8.16 -22.16
N GLY A 488 22.91 7.85 -21.15
CA GLY A 488 22.44 7.50 -19.81
C GLY A 488 21.87 6.07 -19.71
N GLY A 489 22.04 5.25 -20.74
CA GLY A 489 21.48 3.90 -20.79
C GLY A 489 20.00 3.88 -21.21
N LEU A 490 19.37 2.72 -21.08
CA LEU A 490 17.99 2.49 -21.50
C LEU A 490 17.08 2.28 -20.28
N ILE A 491 15.88 2.83 -20.37
CA ILE A 491 14.80 2.72 -19.39
C ILE A 491 13.55 2.28 -20.17
N LEU A 492 12.73 1.41 -19.58
CA LEU A 492 11.45 1.03 -20.20
C LEU A 492 10.40 2.12 -19.93
N GLU A 493 9.71 2.56 -20.97
CA GLU A 493 8.52 3.41 -20.85
C GLU A 493 7.28 2.59 -21.22
N PHE A 494 6.30 2.52 -20.31
CA PHE A 494 5.06 1.78 -20.51
C PHE A 494 3.88 2.71 -20.87
N GLY A 495 2.96 2.22 -21.70
CA GLY A 495 1.63 2.81 -21.93
C GLY A 495 1.57 4.04 -22.86
N ASN A 496 2.70 4.61 -23.28
CA ASN A 496 2.70 5.78 -24.17
C ASN A 496 2.70 5.38 -25.66
N GLN A 497 1.51 5.33 -26.25
CA GLN A 497 1.20 4.94 -27.66
C GLN A 497 1.59 3.51 -28.05
N THR A 498 2.43 2.85 -27.27
CA THR A 498 2.87 1.46 -27.36
C THR A 498 2.81 0.84 -25.97
N THR A 499 2.70 -0.49 -25.88
CA THR A 499 2.66 -1.18 -24.58
C THR A 499 3.93 -0.94 -23.77
N VAL A 500 5.09 -1.08 -24.42
CA VAL A 500 6.41 -0.82 -23.86
C VAL A 500 7.38 -0.39 -24.96
N LYS A 501 8.27 0.56 -24.66
CA LYS A 501 9.40 0.93 -25.53
C LYS A 501 10.61 1.35 -24.70
N ASN A 502 11.78 1.41 -25.32
CA ASN A 502 12.97 1.97 -24.70
C ASN A 502 13.00 3.49 -24.85
N ILE A 503 13.26 4.19 -23.75
CA ILE A 503 13.71 5.59 -23.70
C ILE A 503 15.14 5.63 -23.16
N THR A 504 15.81 6.78 -23.27
CA THR A 504 17.19 6.96 -22.81
C THR A 504 17.24 7.63 -21.44
N GLY A 505 18.25 7.34 -20.62
CA GLY A 505 18.49 8.06 -19.37
C GLY A 505 18.57 9.57 -19.58
N ASP A 506 19.28 10.03 -20.61
CA ASP A 506 19.35 11.46 -21.00
C ASP A 506 17.98 12.08 -21.33
N PHE A 507 17.00 11.28 -21.75
CA PHE A 507 15.66 11.79 -22.07
C PHE A 507 14.88 12.09 -20.79
N LEU A 508 15.00 11.24 -19.79
CA LEU A 508 14.24 11.31 -18.54
C LEU A 508 14.98 12.12 -17.45
N GLU A 509 16.26 11.83 -17.25
CA GLU A 509 16.99 12.16 -16.03
C GLU A 509 17.96 13.34 -16.21
N ALA A 510 18.15 13.85 -17.43
CA ALA A 510 19.19 14.86 -17.70
C ALA A 510 19.05 16.17 -16.90
N GLY A 511 17.83 16.49 -16.45
CA GLY A 511 17.59 17.60 -15.54
C GLY A 511 18.29 17.45 -14.19
N CYS A 512 18.57 16.22 -13.73
CA CYS A 512 19.19 15.94 -12.43
C CYS A 512 20.65 16.38 -12.34
N TRP A 513 21.39 16.37 -13.46
CA TRP A 513 22.79 16.83 -13.50
C TRP A 513 23.01 18.09 -14.34
N ASN A 514 21.96 18.59 -15.00
CA ASN A 514 22.00 19.83 -15.76
C ASN A 514 20.68 20.58 -15.64
N SER A 515 20.62 21.53 -14.73
CA SER A 515 19.44 22.37 -14.46
C SER A 515 18.99 23.25 -15.64
N SER A 516 19.77 23.33 -16.73
CA SER A 516 19.34 23.99 -17.97
C SER A 516 18.49 23.09 -18.87
N ILE A 517 18.39 21.79 -18.56
CA ILE A 517 17.55 20.82 -19.27
C ILE A 517 16.27 20.63 -18.47
N PRO A 518 15.09 20.99 -19.01
CA PRO A 518 13.83 20.74 -18.33
C PRO A 518 13.54 19.23 -18.28
N PHE A 519 12.90 18.77 -17.20
CA PHE A 519 12.34 17.43 -17.15
C PHE A 519 11.28 17.28 -18.26
N ARG A 520 11.30 16.12 -18.91
CA ARG A 520 10.35 15.83 -19.98
C ARG A 520 9.08 15.23 -19.37
N ILE A 521 8.29 16.08 -18.73
CA ILE A 521 6.97 15.70 -18.25
C ILE A 521 6.05 15.44 -19.45
N TYR A 522 5.21 14.40 -19.37
CA TYR A 522 4.27 14.08 -20.45
C TYR A 522 3.29 15.24 -20.67
N GLU A 523 3.14 15.72 -21.91
CA GLU A 523 2.19 16.80 -22.21
C GLU A 523 0.75 16.31 -22.00
N PRO A 524 -0.04 16.98 -21.15
CA PRO A 524 -1.42 16.59 -20.92
C PRO A 524 -2.22 16.59 -22.23
N ARG A 525 -3.19 15.66 -22.37
CA ARG A 525 -4.06 15.58 -23.55
C ARG A 525 -4.61 16.97 -23.87
N ASN A 526 -4.35 17.48 -25.09
CA ASN A 526 -4.74 18.81 -25.56
C ASN A 526 -6.03 19.33 -24.90
N LYS A 527 -5.99 20.54 -24.32
CA LYS A 527 -7.11 21.25 -23.63
C LYS A 527 -8.45 21.28 -24.38
N ALA A 528 -8.48 20.87 -25.66
CA ALA A 528 -9.59 20.99 -26.59
C ALA A 528 -10.60 19.81 -26.59
N ARG A 529 -10.51 18.83 -25.68
CA ARG A 529 -11.51 17.73 -25.59
C ARG A 529 -12.23 17.70 -24.23
N SER A 530 -12.88 18.81 -23.87
CA SER A 530 -14.03 18.74 -22.98
C SER A 530 -15.20 18.13 -23.77
N TRP A 531 -15.41 16.81 -23.66
CA TRP A 531 -16.66 16.23 -24.15
C TRP A 531 -17.73 16.52 -23.11
N VAL A 532 -18.56 17.51 -23.43
CA VAL A 532 -19.91 17.63 -22.88
C VAL A 532 -20.71 16.43 -23.39
N ALA A 533 -21.17 15.57 -22.48
CA ALA A 533 -22.43 14.83 -22.59
C ALA A 533 -22.87 14.38 -21.20
#